data_AF-A0AAD7QSY7-F1
#
_entry.id   AF-A0AAD7QSY7-F1
#
_cell.length_a   1.000
_cell.length_b   1.000
_cell.length_c   1.000
_cell.angle_alpha   90.00
_cell.angle_beta   90.00
_cell.angle_gamma   90.00
#
_symmetry.space_group_name_H-M   'P 1'
#
loop_
_entity.id
_entity.type
_entity.pdbx_description
1 polymer ?
#
loop_
_entity_poly.entity_id
_entity_poly.type
_entity_poly.pdbx_seq_one_letter_code
_entity_poly.pdbx_strand_id
1 'polypeptide(L)'
;MVVYSLYILNKAAGLIYQRDFNESLKRLSSNDYLVLSGTFHAVYAIASQISPVPSSSGIEVLETEKFRLQCFQTLTGTKFLLISEPRQQNTDAILRRIYELYSDYVIKNPFYQIEMPVRCELFDRHLATYIRGIP
;
A
#
# COMPACT_ATOMS: atom_id res chain seq x y z
N MET A 1 -11.59 -14.66 1.93
CA MET A 1 -10.27 -14.07 2.24
C MET A 1 -9.67 -13.61 0.94
N VAL A 2 -9.70 -12.29 0.73
CA VAL A 2 -9.36 -11.70 -0.58
C VAL A 2 -8.61 -10.39 -0.33
N VAL A 3 -7.43 -10.28 -0.93
CA VAL A 3 -6.75 -8.99 -1.12
C VAL A 3 -7.47 -8.25 -2.24
N TYR A 4 -7.96 -7.05 -1.93
CA TYR A 4 -8.70 -6.22 -2.87
C TYR A 4 -7.74 -5.40 -3.74
N SER A 5 -6.84 -4.64 -3.12
CA SER A 5 -5.94 -3.74 -3.85
C SER A 5 -4.70 -3.35 -3.04
N LEU A 6 -3.67 -2.93 -3.75
CA LEU A 6 -2.42 -2.42 -3.17
C LEU A 6 -2.15 -1.00 -3.68
N TYR A 7 -1.74 -0.13 -2.77
CA TYR A 7 -1.25 1.21 -3.06
C TYR A 7 0.16 1.34 -2.46
N ILE A 8 1.06 1.98 -3.19
CA ILE A 8 2.38 2.36 -2.69
C ILE A 8 2.51 3.87 -2.84
N LEU A 9 2.74 4.54 -1.72
CA LEU A 9 2.93 5.97 -1.63
C LEU A 9 4.40 6.26 -1.34
N ASN A 10 4.98 7.22 -2.04
CA ASN A 10 6.32 7.73 -1.74
C ASN A 10 6.32 8.55 -0.44
N LYS A 11 7.51 9.00 -0.03
CA LYS A 11 7.69 9.82 1.19
C LYS A 11 6.92 11.14 1.13
N ALA A 12 6.77 11.72 -0.05
CA ALA A 12 6.07 12.97 -0.33
C ALA A 12 4.55 12.81 -0.53
N ALA A 13 3.94 11.69 -0.10
CA ALA A 13 2.52 11.38 -0.26
C ALA A 13 2.05 11.12 -1.71
N GLY A 14 2.95 11.08 -2.68
CA GLY A 14 2.64 10.76 -4.06
C GLY A 14 2.34 9.28 -4.24
N LEU A 15 1.24 8.96 -4.91
CA LEU A 15 0.92 7.60 -5.33
C LEU A 15 1.89 7.17 -6.43
N ILE A 16 2.76 6.20 -6.15
CA ILE A 16 3.72 5.67 -7.12
C ILE A 16 3.31 4.31 -7.69
N TYR A 17 2.41 3.59 -7.04
CA TYR A 17 1.87 2.34 -7.55
C TYR A 17 0.45 2.12 -7.06
N GLN A 18 -0.45 1.70 -7.95
CA GLN A 18 -1.79 1.24 -7.60
C GLN A 18 -2.13 0.03 -8.44
N ARG A 19 -2.72 -0.98 -7.79
CA ARG A 19 -3.25 -2.14 -8.50
C ARG A 19 -4.41 -2.76 -7.75
N ASP A 20 -5.48 -3.03 -8.49
CA ASP A 20 -6.60 -3.83 -8.03
C ASP A 20 -6.40 -5.30 -8.44
N PHE A 21 -6.66 -6.21 -7.49
CA PHE A 21 -6.55 -7.67 -7.69
C PHE A 21 -7.91 -8.34 -7.76
N ASN A 22 -8.97 -7.65 -7.29
CA ASN A 22 -10.33 -8.15 -7.33
C ASN A 22 -11.13 -7.40 -8.41
N GLU A 23 -11.70 -8.16 -9.35
CA GLU A 23 -12.49 -7.62 -10.48
C GLU A 23 -13.84 -7.04 -10.08
N SER A 24 -14.37 -7.39 -8.89
CA SER A 24 -15.64 -6.86 -8.40
C SER A 24 -15.55 -5.41 -7.89
N LEU A 25 -14.34 -4.87 -7.75
CA LEU A 25 -14.13 -3.50 -7.32
C LEU A 25 -14.54 -2.51 -8.40
N LYS A 26 -15.22 -1.44 -7.99
CA LYS A 26 -15.43 -0.29 -8.86
C LYS A 26 -14.07 0.35 -9.17
N ARG A 27 -13.67 0.31 -10.44
CA ARG A 27 -12.49 1.05 -10.90
C ARG A 27 -12.71 2.54 -10.74
N LEU A 28 -11.78 3.19 -10.06
CA LEU A 28 -11.76 4.64 -9.90
C LEU A 28 -10.92 5.27 -11.01
N SER A 29 -11.05 6.58 -11.21
CA SER A 29 -10.14 7.29 -12.10
C SER A 29 -8.75 7.43 -11.47
N SER A 30 -7.72 7.68 -12.28
CA SER A 30 -6.37 7.94 -11.78
C SER A 30 -6.33 9.10 -10.78
N ASN A 31 -7.17 10.13 -10.99
CA ASN A 31 -7.27 11.28 -10.09
C ASN A 31 -7.91 10.88 -8.75
N ASP A 32 -8.92 10.02 -8.76
CA ASP A 32 -9.55 9.55 -7.52
C ASP A 32 -8.55 8.77 -6.66
N TYR A 33 -7.72 7.90 -7.27
CA TYR A 33 -6.68 7.18 -6.53
C TYR A 33 -5.62 8.13 -5.96
N LEU A 34 -5.24 9.18 -6.69
CA LEU A 34 -4.33 10.23 -6.21
C LEU A 34 -4.93 10.98 -5.01
N VAL A 35 -6.21 11.37 -5.10
CA VAL A 35 -6.93 12.02 -4.01
C VAL A 35 -6.99 11.11 -2.79
N LEU A 36 -7.38 9.84 -2.96
CA LEU A 36 -7.45 8.85 -1.87
C LEU A 36 -6.09 8.71 -1.16
N SER A 37 -5.00 8.64 -1.93
CA SER A 37 -3.65 8.52 -1.40
C SER A 37 -3.22 9.76 -0.60
N GLY A 38 -3.49 10.95 -1.12
CA GLY A 38 -3.21 12.22 -0.45
C GLY A 38 -4.04 12.37 0.84
N THR A 39 -5.34 12.02 0.78
CA THR A 39 -6.21 12.01 1.95
C THR A 39 -5.68 11.05 3.01
N PHE A 40 -5.36 9.81 2.66
CA PHE A 40 -4.81 8.84 3.62
C PHE A 40 -3.53 9.39 4.28
N HIS A 41 -2.62 9.97 3.50
CA HIS A 41 -1.39 10.54 4.05
C HIS A 41 -1.66 11.71 5.01
N ALA A 42 -2.62 12.57 4.70
CA ALA A 42 -3.00 13.66 5.61
C ALA A 42 -3.56 13.11 6.94
N VAL A 43 -4.44 12.12 6.88
CA VAL A 43 -5.00 11.49 8.09
C VAL A 43 -3.90 10.75 8.87
N TYR A 44 -2.96 10.09 8.19
CA TYR A 44 -1.76 9.49 8.81
C TYR A 44 -0.95 10.53 9.60
N ALA A 45 -0.67 11.68 8.98
CA ALA A 45 0.07 12.77 9.62
C ALA A 45 -0.67 13.36 10.83
N ILE A 46 -1.98 13.60 10.70
CA ILE A 46 -2.82 14.10 11.80
C ILE A 46 -2.79 13.12 12.98
N ALA A 47 -3.00 11.82 12.73
CA ALA A 47 -2.99 10.80 13.76
C ALA A 47 -1.67 10.77 14.56
N SER A 48 -0.53 10.97 13.88
CA SER A 48 0.77 11.04 14.55
C SER A 48 0.91 12.25 15.49
N GLN A 49 0.21 13.36 15.20
CA GLN A 49 0.26 14.58 16.01
C GLN A 49 -0.73 14.54 17.19
N ILE A 50 -1.91 13.95 16.99
CA ILE A 50 -2.97 13.90 18.01
C ILE A 50 -2.88 12.66 18.91
N SER A 51 -1.86 11.80 18.71
CA SER A 51 -1.69 10.60 19.50
C SER A 51 -1.53 10.96 20.99
N PRO A 52 -2.33 10.34 21.89
CA PRO A 52 -2.19 10.55 23.32
C PRO A 52 -0.96 9.83 23.91
N VAL A 53 -0.36 8.91 23.15
CA VAL A 53 0.81 8.12 23.57
C VAL A 53 2.07 8.69 22.91
N PRO A 54 3.11 9.02 23.70
CA PRO A 54 4.41 9.43 23.17
C PRO A 54 5.01 8.38 22.23
N SER A 55 5.76 8.83 21.22
CA SER A 55 6.43 7.94 20.26
C SER A 55 5.51 7.04 19.43
N SER A 56 4.22 7.35 19.38
CA SER A 56 3.29 6.71 18.45
C SER A 56 3.55 7.15 17.00
N SER A 57 3.27 6.26 16.05
CA SER A 57 3.29 6.53 14.61
C SER A 57 1.93 7.06 14.13
N GLY A 58 1.78 7.25 12.81
CA GLY A 58 0.49 7.54 12.20
C GLY A 58 -0.41 6.31 12.11
N ILE A 59 -1.49 6.41 11.33
CA ILE A 59 -2.49 5.33 11.18
C ILE A 59 -1.89 4.07 10.56
N GLU A 60 -2.04 2.95 11.26
CA GLU A 60 -1.63 1.62 10.78
C GLU A 60 -2.82 0.79 10.27
N VAL A 61 -4.02 1.00 10.80
CA VAL A 61 -5.21 0.23 10.45
C VAL A 61 -6.42 1.14 10.32
N LEU A 62 -7.15 1.00 9.21
CA LEU A 62 -8.50 1.52 9.03
C LEU A 62 -9.42 0.35 8.70
N GLU A 63 -10.38 0.08 9.56
CA GLU A 63 -11.31 -1.04 9.41
C GLU A 63 -12.75 -0.55 9.28
N THR A 64 -13.49 -1.20 8.40
CA THR A 64 -14.92 -1.00 8.19
C THR A 64 -15.59 -2.37 8.16
N GLU A 65 -16.93 -2.40 8.14
CA GLU A 65 -17.69 -3.65 7.97
C GLU A 65 -17.40 -4.36 6.62
N LYS A 66 -16.88 -3.64 5.62
CA LYS A 66 -16.72 -4.14 4.24
C LYS A 66 -15.28 -4.43 3.85
N PHE A 67 -14.34 -3.67 4.39
CA PHE A 67 -12.92 -3.81 4.08
C PHE A 67 -12.05 -3.33 5.24
N ARG A 68 -10.81 -3.82 5.22
CA ARG A 68 -9.71 -3.36 6.07
C ARG A 68 -8.59 -2.84 5.20
N LEU A 69 -8.08 -1.67 5.54
CA LEU A 69 -6.87 -1.06 4.99
C LEU A 69 -5.77 -1.15 6.03
N GLN A 70 -4.73 -1.91 5.73
CA GLN A 70 -3.51 -2.02 6.53
C GLN A 70 -2.43 -1.14 5.93
N CYS A 71 -1.79 -0.30 6.73
CA CYS A 71 -0.69 0.57 6.33
C CYS A 71 0.62 0.13 6.95
N PHE A 72 1.60 -0.18 6.10
CA PHE A 72 2.98 -0.44 6.49
C PHE A 72 3.87 0.70 6.00
N GLN A 73 4.44 1.48 6.92
CA GLN A 73 5.45 2.48 6.60
C GLN A 73 6.86 1.91 6.82
N THR A 74 7.70 2.03 5.79
CA THR A 74 9.14 1.73 5.86
C THR A 74 9.93 2.85 6.54
N LEU A 75 11.14 2.53 7.03
CA LEU A 75 12.06 3.53 7.60
C LEU A 75 12.45 4.64 6.60
N THR A 76 12.42 4.35 5.30
CA THR A 76 12.68 5.35 4.24
C THR A 76 11.48 6.26 3.97
N GLY A 77 10.32 5.99 4.58
CA GLY A 77 9.11 6.81 4.49
C GLY A 77 8.08 6.36 3.46
N THR A 78 8.41 5.36 2.63
CA THR A 78 7.47 4.74 1.67
C THR A 78 6.39 3.98 2.43
N LYS A 79 5.13 4.17 2.04
CA LYS A 79 3.97 3.54 2.68
C LYS A 79 3.32 2.55 1.72
N PHE A 80 2.99 1.38 2.23
CA PHE A 80 2.28 0.33 1.52
C PHE A 80 0.91 0.16 2.15
N LEU A 81 -0.14 0.41 1.38
CA LEU A 81 -1.53 0.28 1.82
C LEU A 81 -2.13 -0.95 1.17
N LEU A 82 -2.45 -1.96 1.99
CA LEU A 82 -3.13 -3.17 1.56
C LEU A 82 -4.60 -3.09 1.92
N ILE A 83 -5.46 -3.06 0.91
CA ILE A 83 -6.90 -3.14 1.10
C ILE A 83 -7.31 -4.60 0.93
N SER A 84 -8.07 -5.12 1.88
CA SER A 84 -8.49 -6.52 1.95
C SER A 84 -9.84 -6.68 2.65
N GLU A 85 -10.36 -7.90 2.67
CA GLU A 85 -11.52 -8.25 3.48
C GLU A 85 -11.23 -8.06 4.99
N PRO A 86 -12.21 -7.64 5.83
CA PRO A 86 -11.96 -7.31 7.24
C PRO A 86 -11.32 -8.42 8.06
N ARG A 87 -11.64 -9.68 7.73
CA ARG A 87 -11.15 -10.87 8.44
C ARG A 87 -9.80 -11.38 7.92
N GLN A 88 -9.16 -10.71 6.95
CA GLN A 88 -7.88 -11.16 6.42
C GLN A 88 -6.81 -11.17 7.52
N GLN A 89 -6.20 -12.32 7.71
CA GLN A 89 -5.13 -12.50 8.69
C GLN A 89 -3.76 -12.23 8.05
N ASN A 90 -2.75 -12.03 8.89
CA ASN A 90 -1.34 -11.92 8.48
C ASN A 90 -1.04 -10.79 7.48
N THR A 91 -1.84 -9.72 7.49
CA THR A 91 -1.65 -8.55 6.60
C THR A 91 -0.27 -7.92 6.73
N ASP A 92 0.32 -7.89 7.94
CA ASP A 92 1.68 -7.36 8.14
C ASP A 92 2.76 -8.23 7.49
N ALA A 93 2.62 -9.56 7.53
CA ALA A 93 3.55 -10.46 6.87
C ALA A 93 3.45 -10.34 5.34
N ILE A 94 2.22 -10.19 4.82
CA ILE A 94 1.95 -9.94 3.41
C ILE A 94 2.63 -8.63 2.98
N LEU A 95 2.43 -7.54 3.72
CA LEU A 95 3.02 -6.24 3.42
C LEU A 95 4.55 -6.26 3.46
N ARG A 96 5.17 -6.96 4.42
CA ARG A 96 6.62 -7.15 4.46
C ARG A 96 7.13 -7.90 3.23
N ARG A 97 6.44 -8.96 2.81
CA ARG A 97 6.81 -9.70 1.60
C ARG A 97 6.64 -8.86 0.33
N ILE A 98 5.60 -8.03 0.25
CA ILE A 98 5.42 -7.07 -0.85
C ILE A 98 6.56 -6.05 -0.87
N TYR A 99 7.00 -5.57 0.29
CA TYR A 99 8.16 -4.67 0.40
C TYR A 99 9.46 -5.33 -0.08
N GLU A 100 9.67 -6.61 0.21
CA GLU A 100 10.81 -7.38 -0.33
C GLU A 100 10.75 -7.44 -1.86
N LEU A 101 9.59 -7.78 -2.44
CA LEU A 101 9.40 -7.79 -3.90
C LEU A 101 9.63 -6.41 -4.53
N TYR A 102 9.12 -5.36 -3.89
CA TYR A 102 9.34 -3.98 -4.33
C TYR A 102 10.84 -3.64 -4.31
N SER A 103 11.55 -4.02 -3.24
CA SER A 103 12.98 -3.78 -3.12
C SER A 103 13.77 -4.54 -4.20
N ASP A 104 13.40 -5.79 -4.46
CA ASP A 104 14.10 -6.65 -5.42
C ASP A 104 13.89 -6.25 -6.88
N TYR A 105 12.68 -5.85 -7.27
CA TYR A 105 12.36 -5.59 -8.67
C TYR A 105 12.31 -4.11 -9.02
N VAL A 106 11.94 -3.25 -8.08
CA VAL A 106 11.78 -1.81 -8.33
C VAL A 106 13.04 -1.06 -7.92
N ILE A 107 13.50 -1.19 -6.68
CA ILE A 107 14.64 -0.42 -6.17
C ILE A 107 15.98 -0.87 -6.78
N LYS A 108 16.13 -2.17 -7.06
CA LYS A 108 17.34 -2.68 -7.76
C LYS A 108 17.32 -2.44 -9.27
N ASN A 109 16.24 -1.91 -9.85
CA ASN A 109 16.19 -1.59 -11.27
C ASN A 109 16.92 -0.26 -11.52
N PRO A 110 18.06 -0.25 -12.25
CA PRO A 110 18.85 0.97 -12.48
C PRO A 110 18.12 2.02 -13.33
N PHE A 111 17.05 1.65 -14.03
CA PHE A 111 16.23 2.57 -14.82
C PHE A 111 15.05 3.16 -14.03
N TYR A 112 14.81 2.69 -12.80
CA TYR A 112 13.77 3.25 -11.96
C TYR A 112 14.23 4.57 -11.34
N GLN A 113 13.44 5.62 -11.54
CA GLN A 113 13.64 6.89 -10.86
C GLN A 113 12.86 6.87 -9.53
N ILE A 114 13.57 7.06 -8.43
CA ILE A 114 12.98 7.04 -7.09
C ILE A 114 11.88 8.11 -6.99
N GLU A 115 10.82 7.81 -6.24
CA GLU A 115 9.65 8.66 -6.03
C GLU A 115 8.74 8.86 -7.26
N MET A 116 9.10 8.31 -8.43
CA MET A 116 8.28 8.32 -9.63
C MET A 116 7.38 7.08 -9.73
N PRO A 117 6.31 7.12 -10.55
CA PRO A 117 5.43 5.98 -10.76
C PRO A 117 6.19 4.72 -11.20
N VAL A 118 5.91 3.60 -10.53
CA VAL A 118 6.52 2.31 -10.78
C VAL A 118 5.92 1.70 -12.04
N ARG A 119 6.75 1.53 -13.07
CA ARG A 119 6.41 0.83 -14.31
C ARG A 119 7.37 -0.33 -14.50
N CYS A 120 7.10 -1.46 -13.84
CA CYS A 120 7.96 -2.63 -13.84
C CYS A 120 7.13 -3.90 -14.01
N GLU A 121 7.12 -4.46 -15.22
CA GLU A 121 6.34 -5.67 -15.51
C GLU A 121 6.78 -6.88 -14.67
N LEU A 122 8.08 -6.98 -14.36
CA LEU A 122 8.60 -8.09 -13.56
C LEU A 122 8.05 -8.03 -12.14
N PHE A 123 8.05 -6.83 -11.52
CA PHE A 123 7.39 -6.60 -10.24
C PHE A 123 5.90 -6.97 -10.31
N ASP A 124 5.20 -6.52 -11.36
CA ASP A 124 3.78 -6.80 -11.54
C ASP A 124 3.45 -8.30 -11.63
N ARG A 125 4.27 -9.09 -12.32
CA ARG A 125 4.08 -10.54 -12.47
C ARG A 125 4.31 -11.27 -11.16
N HIS A 126 5.42 -10.97 -10.47
CA HIS A 126 5.75 -11.61 -9.20
C HIS A 126 4.78 -11.23 -8.09
N LEU A 127 4.36 -9.96 -8.02
CA LEU A 127 3.35 -9.50 -7.09
C LEU A 127 2.02 -10.21 -7.31
N ALA A 128 1.52 -10.26 -8.55
CA ALA A 128 0.25 -10.93 -8.86
C ALA A 128 0.30 -12.44 -8.52
N THR A 129 1.42 -13.10 -8.79
CA THR A 129 1.62 -14.52 -8.44
C THR A 129 1.59 -14.71 -6.92
N TYR A 130 2.26 -13.84 -6.17
CA TYR A 130 2.25 -13.88 -4.72
C TYR A 130 0.85 -13.66 -4.15
N ILE A 131 0.15 -12.60 -4.57
CA ILE A 131 -1.20 -12.27 -4.07
C ILE A 131 -2.19 -13.42 -4.33
N ARG A 132 -2.13 -14.07 -5.50
CA ARG A 132 -2.99 -15.22 -5.82
C ARG A 132 -2.72 -16.46 -4.95
N GLY A 133 -1.52 -16.57 -4.39
CA GLY A 133 -1.14 -17.67 -3.49
C GLY A 133 -1.49 -17.44 -2.03
N ILE A 134 -2.05 -16.27 -1.69
CA ILE A 134 -2.46 -15.96 -0.32
C ILE A 134 -3.79 -16.66 -0.02
N PRO A 135 -3.87 -17.43 1.08
CA PRO A 135 -5.10 -18.09 1.51
C PRO A 135 -6.16 -17.11 2.04
#